data_AF-A0A4P8WM85-F1
#
_entry.id   AF-A0A4P8WM85-F1
#
_cell.length_a   1.000
_cell.length_b   1.000
_cell.length_c   1.000
_cell.angle_alpha   90.00
_cell.angle_beta   90.00
_cell.angle_gamma   90.00
#
_symmetry.space_group_name_H-M   'P 1'
#
loop_
_entity.id
_entity.type
_entity.pdbx_description
1 polymer ?
#
loop_
_entity_poly.entity_id
_entity_poly.type
_entity_poly.pdbx_seq_one_letter_code
_entity_poly.pdbx_strand_id
1 'polypeptide(L)'
;MFESYSLFLSALYVVQGLLGLFEQRLYTDTQRARAPLLSRVHLLSSIAITVVGVASAFWVRLSGLPTIWYPTILSCGLFVQIVVQGRMYRAMGVSHSPVIDRVSARLH
;
A
#
# COMPACT_ATOMS: atom_id res chain seq x y z
N MET A 1 -5.22 7.31 -22.98
CA MET A 1 -6.02 6.65 -21.91
C MET A 1 -5.17 5.76 -21.01
N PHE A 2 -4.41 4.79 -21.53
CA PHE A 2 -3.61 3.88 -20.71
C PHE A 2 -2.50 4.56 -19.87
N GLU A 3 -1.91 5.65 -20.37
CA GLU A 3 -0.93 6.45 -19.63
C GLU A 3 -1.54 7.11 -18.39
N SER A 4 -2.66 7.83 -18.56
CA SER A 4 -3.38 8.48 -17.46
C SER A 4 -3.83 7.46 -16.41
N TYR A 5 -4.30 6.29 -16.85
CA TYR A 5 -4.67 5.19 -15.95
C TYR A 5 -3.46 4.62 -15.21
N SER A 6 -2.31 4.46 -15.87
CA SER A 6 -1.08 3.98 -15.23
C SER A 6 -0.50 4.99 -14.24
N LEU A 7 -0.58 6.29 -14.54
CA LEU A 7 -0.23 7.36 -13.60
C LEU A 7 -1.14 7.34 -12.37
N PHE A 8 -2.45 7.17 -12.59
CA PHE A 8 -3.41 7.01 -11.50
C PHE A 8 -3.09 5.79 -10.62
N LEU A 9 -2.83 4.63 -11.22
CA LEU A 9 -2.41 3.43 -10.48
C LEU A 9 -1.10 3.66 -9.72
N SER A 10 -0.13 4.34 -10.34
CA SER A 10 1.14 4.69 -9.69
C SER A 10 0.92 5.60 -8.47
N ALA A 11 0.00 6.56 -8.56
CA ALA A 11 -0.37 7.38 -7.41
C ALA A 11 -1.06 6.56 -6.30
N LEU A 12 -1.93 5.61 -6.66
CA LEU A 12 -2.54 4.70 -5.69
C LEU A 12 -1.51 3.84 -4.96
N TYR A 13 -0.48 3.34 -5.65
CA TYR A 13 0.65 2.68 -5.01
C TYR A 13 1.29 3.57 -3.94
N VAL A 14 1.61 4.83 -4.28
CA VAL A 14 2.21 5.76 -3.33
C VAL A 14 1.31 5.98 -2.12
N VAL A 15 0.02 6.25 -2.34
CA VAL A 15 -0.95 6.46 -1.25
C VAL A 15 -1.06 5.22 -0.36
N GLN A 16 -1.17 4.04 -0.95
CA GLN A 16 -1.31 2.79 -0.19
C GLN A 16 -0.04 2.42 0.57
N GLY A 17 1.14 2.65 -0.02
CA GLY A 17 2.42 2.44 0.64
C GLY A 17 2.61 3.38 1.83
N LEU A 18 2.30 4.67 1.66
CA LEU A 18 2.31 5.66 2.75
C LEU A 18 1.30 5.33 3.85
N LEU A 19 0.10 4.87 3.49
CA LEU A 19 -0.91 4.46 4.45
C LEU A 19 -0.41 3.29 5.31
N GLY A 20 0.18 2.27 4.70
CA GLY A 20 0.75 1.13 5.44
C GLY A 20 1.92 1.54 6.35
N LEU A 21 2.78 2.46 5.90
CA LEU A 21 3.84 3.04 6.75
C LEU A 21 3.27 3.81 7.95
N PHE A 22 2.19 4.57 7.72
CA PHE A 22 1.53 5.34 8.76
C PHE A 22 0.83 4.43 9.77
N GLU A 23 0.06 3.44 9.30
CA GLU A 23 -0.54 2.39 10.13
C GLU A 23 0.50 1.71 11.02
N GLN A 24 1.70 1.47 10.48
CA GLN A 24 2.73 0.82 11.26
C GLN A 24 3.18 1.64 12.46
N ARG A 25 3.23 2.98 12.35
CA ARG A 25 3.49 3.87 13.48
C ARG A 25 2.36 3.88 14.51
N LEU A 26 1.16 3.48 14.13
CA LEU A 26 -0.02 3.44 15.00
C LEU A 26 -0.15 2.14 15.80
N TYR A 27 0.37 1.03 15.30
CA TYR A 27 0.32 -0.24 16.04
C TYR A 27 1.13 -0.17 17.33
N THR A 28 0.51 -0.61 18.43
CA THR A 28 1.15 -0.75 19.74
C THR A 28 2.13 -1.94 19.75
N ASP A 29 3.11 -1.91 20.65
CA ASP A 29 4.10 -2.99 20.76
C ASP A 29 3.47 -4.36 21.05
N THR A 30 2.35 -4.38 21.77
CA THR A 30 1.56 -5.60 22.03
C THR A 30 0.91 -6.17 20.77
N GLN A 31 0.48 -5.32 19.82
CA GLN A 31 -0.05 -5.75 18.53
C GLN A 31 1.06 -6.26 17.61
N ARG A 32 2.22 -5.59 17.59
CA ARG A 32 3.39 -6.02 16.81
C ARG A 32 3.96 -7.35 17.30
N ALA A 33 3.95 -7.58 18.62
CA ALA A 33 4.45 -8.82 19.22
C ALA A 33 3.63 -10.06 18.85
N ARG A 34 2.35 -9.91 18.49
CA ARG A 34 1.49 -11.03 18.06
C ARG A 34 1.87 -11.58 16.68
N ALA A 35 2.43 -10.76 15.79
CA ALA A 35 2.79 -11.17 14.43
C ALA A 35 4.04 -10.43 13.90
N PRO A 36 5.24 -10.67 14.48
CA PRO A 36 6.44 -9.87 14.20
C PRO A 36 6.94 -10.03 12.76
N LEU A 37 6.88 -11.25 12.20
CA LEU A 37 7.26 -11.50 10.80
C LEU A 37 6.30 -10.79 9.84
N LEU A 38 5.01 -10.86 10.10
CA LEU A 38 3.99 -10.27 9.24
C LEU A 38 4.03 -8.73 9.27
N SER A 39 4.33 -8.15 10.42
CA SER A 39 4.57 -6.71 10.56
C SER A 39 5.80 -6.25 9.76
N ARG A 40 6.89 -7.02 9.76
CA ARG A 40 8.08 -6.73 8.94
C ARG A 40 7.81 -6.87 7.44
N VAL A 41 7.10 -7.92 7.04
CA VAL A 41 6.69 -8.12 5.64
C VAL A 41 5.80 -6.96 5.19
N HIS A 42 4.86 -6.53 6.02
CA HIS A 42 4.03 -5.38 5.69
C HIS A 42 4.85 -4.10 5.55
N LEU A 43 5.78 -3.81 6.47
CA LEU A 43 6.70 -2.68 6.35
C LEU A 43 7.44 -2.67 5.03
N LEU A 44 8.11 -3.79 4.72
CA LEU A 44 8.90 -3.94 3.52
C LEU A 44 8.04 -3.80 2.27
N SER A 45 6.83 -4.39 2.28
CA SER A 45 5.88 -4.26 1.17
C SER A 45 5.42 -2.82 0.98
N SER A 46 5.14 -2.09 2.06
CA SER A 46 4.71 -0.69 2.01
C SER A 46 5.82 0.22 1.48
N ILE A 47 7.08 0.00 1.89
CA ILE A 47 8.23 0.71 1.33
C ILE A 47 8.37 0.39 -0.16
N ALA A 48 8.40 -0.90 -0.51
CA ALA A 48 8.58 -1.35 -1.88
C ALA A 48 7.50 -0.76 -2.81
N ILE A 49 6.24 -0.77 -2.39
CA ILE A 49 5.12 -0.22 -3.15
C ILE A 49 5.21 1.29 -3.29
N THR A 50 5.64 2.00 -2.24
CA THR A 50 5.85 3.45 -2.33
C THR A 50 6.93 3.77 -3.36
N VAL A 51 8.07 3.07 -3.30
CA VAL A 51 9.19 3.25 -4.23
C VAL A 51 8.77 2.88 -5.66
N VAL A 52 8.08 1.76 -5.85
CA VAL A 52 7.57 1.33 -7.16
C VAL A 52 6.56 2.33 -7.71
N GLY A 53 5.67 2.88 -6.89
CA GLY A 53 4.72 3.91 -7.32
C GLY A 53 5.40 5.19 -7.79
N VAL A 54 6.38 5.69 -7.03
CA VAL A 54 7.16 6.88 -7.41
C VAL A 54 7.97 6.63 -8.69
N ALA A 55 8.70 5.51 -8.75
CA ALA A 55 9.49 5.14 -9.92
C ALA A 55 8.62 4.96 -11.17
N SER A 56 7.45 4.31 -11.02
CA SER A 56 6.48 4.13 -12.10
C SER A 56 5.93 5.45 -12.60
N ALA A 57 5.55 6.36 -11.69
CA ALA A 57 5.06 7.67 -12.07
C ALA A 57 6.12 8.48 -12.83
N PHE A 58 7.36 8.45 -12.35
CA PHE A 58 8.48 9.15 -12.99
C PHE A 58 8.79 8.56 -14.37
N TRP A 59 8.82 7.23 -14.49
CA TRP A 59 9.05 6.54 -15.75
C TRP A 59 7.96 6.84 -16.78
N VAL A 60 6.69 6.69 -16.41
CA VAL A 60 5.57 6.96 -17.32
C VAL A 60 5.57 8.42 -17.77
N ARG A 61 5.96 9.35 -16.90
CA ARG A 61 6.05 10.78 -17.22
C ARG A 61 7.18 11.09 -18.22
N LEU A 62 8.34 10.44 -18.10
CA LEU A 62 9.52 10.74 -18.91
C LEU A 62 9.62 9.91 -20.18
N SER A 63 9.22 8.65 -20.12
CA SER A 63 9.49 7.65 -21.16
C SER A 63 8.21 7.01 -21.72
N GLY A 64 7.03 7.39 -21.20
CA GLY A 64 5.75 6.79 -21.59
C GLY A 64 5.57 5.38 -21.03
N LEU A 65 4.64 4.62 -21.61
CA LEU A 65 4.37 3.25 -21.16
C LEU A 65 5.47 2.28 -21.61
N PRO A 66 6.07 1.51 -20.69
CA PRO A 66 7.06 0.50 -21.07
C PRO A 66 6.43 -0.68 -21.83
N THR A 67 5.15 -0.96 -21.61
CA THR A 67 4.38 -1.98 -22.34
C THR A 67 2.87 -1.70 -22.23
N ILE A 68 2.08 -2.22 -23.18
CA ILE A 68 0.61 -2.12 -23.13
C ILE A 68 -0.01 -2.84 -21.92
N TRP A 69 0.69 -3.84 -21.38
CA TRP A 69 0.28 -4.61 -20.20
C TRP A 69 0.63 -3.94 -18.87
N TYR A 70 1.30 -2.78 -18.92
CA TYR A 70 1.80 -2.10 -17.72
C TYR A 70 0.72 -1.77 -16.69
N PRO A 71 -0.48 -1.28 -17.08
CA PRO A 71 -1.55 -1.07 -16.11
C PRO A 71 -2.01 -2.36 -15.44
N THR A 72 -2.08 -3.47 -16.18
CA THR A 72 -2.47 -4.78 -15.64
C THR A 72 -1.44 -5.26 -14.60
N ILE A 73 -0.15 -5.08 -14.87
CA ILE A 73 0.92 -5.43 -13.93
C ILE A 73 0.79 -4.63 -12.62
N LEU A 74 0.53 -3.32 -12.72
CA LEU A 74 0.26 -2.47 -11.55
C LEU A 74 -1.00 -2.93 -10.80
N SER A 75 -2.10 -3.26 -11.50
CA SER A 75 -3.30 -3.78 -10.85
C SER A 75 -3.05 -5.08 -10.10
N CYS A 76 -2.26 -6.00 -10.67
CA CYS A 76 -1.89 -7.24 -10.00
C CYS A 76 -1.08 -7.01 -8.72
N GLY A 77 -0.11 -6.09 -8.73
CA GLY A 77 0.66 -5.81 -7.53
C GLY A 77 -0.15 -5.09 -6.43
N LEU A 78 -1.09 -4.20 -6.79
CA LEU A 78 -2.08 -3.66 -5.82
C LEU A 78 -2.90 -4.77 -5.18
N PHE A 79 -3.38 -5.72 -6.00
CA PHE A 79 -4.16 -6.83 -5.49
C PHE A 79 -3.37 -7.69 -4.49
N VAL A 80 -2.11 -8.00 -4.80
CA VAL A 80 -1.22 -8.71 -3.86
C VAL A 80 -1.10 -7.94 -2.55
N GLN A 81 -0.94 -6.61 -2.61
CA GLN A 81 -0.84 -5.81 -1.39
C GLN A 81 -2.11 -5.84 -0.54
N ILE A 82 -3.28 -5.74 -1.19
CA ILE A 82 -4.57 -5.84 -0.50
C ILE A 82 -4.69 -7.19 0.22
N VAL A 83 -4.26 -8.28 -0.41
CA VAL A 83 -4.25 -9.62 0.20
C VAL A 83 -3.30 -9.68 1.40
N VAL A 84 -2.09 -9.13 1.28
CA VAL A 84 -1.12 -9.07 2.38
C VAL A 84 -1.68 -8.27 3.56
N GLN A 85 -2.26 -7.10 3.30
CA GLN A 85 -2.88 -6.24 4.31
C GLN A 85 -4.06 -6.93 4.99
N GLY A 86 -4.93 -7.61 4.23
CA GLY A 86 -6.04 -8.39 4.77
C GLY A 86 -5.60 -9.56 5.65
N ARG A 87 -4.53 -10.27 5.27
CA ARG A 87 -3.93 -11.31 6.14
C ARG A 87 -3.32 -10.71 7.40
N MET A 88 -2.72 -9.54 7.29
CA MET A 88 -2.15 -8.83 8.43
C MET A 88 -3.21 -8.45 9.46
N TYR A 89 -4.35 -7.90 9.02
CA TYR A 89 -5.47 -7.57 9.90
C TYR A 89 -6.02 -8.79 10.63
N ARG A 90 -6.23 -9.90 9.92
CA ARG A 90 -6.65 -11.17 10.54
C ARG A 90 -5.64 -11.68 11.57
N ALA A 91 -4.35 -11.63 11.27
CA ALA A 91 -3.30 -12.11 12.19
C ALA A 91 -3.15 -11.22 13.44
N MET A 92 -3.35 -9.91 13.31
CA MET A 92 -3.31 -8.98 14.44
C MET A 92 -4.62 -8.94 15.25
N GLY A 93 -5.68 -9.59 14.76
CA GLY A 93 -7.00 -9.58 15.40
C GLY A 93 -7.67 -8.21 15.32
N VAL A 94 -7.37 -7.43 14.28
CA VAL A 94 -7.91 -6.09 14.06
C VAL A 94 -8.92 -6.16 12.92
N SER A 95 -10.14 -5.66 13.13
CA SER A 95 -11.25 -5.72 12.18
C SER A 95 -11.23 -4.61 11.12
N HIS A 96 -10.54 -3.50 11.37
CA HIS A 96 -10.48 -2.33 10.49
C HIS A 96 -9.16 -1.57 10.66
N SER A 97 -8.75 -0.81 9.63
CA SER A 97 -7.52 0.00 9.70
C SER A 97 -7.59 1.00 10.87
N PRO A 98 -6.54 1.09 11.73
CA PRO A 98 -6.50 2.08 12.82
C PRO A 98 -6.45 3.53 12.33
N VAL A 99 -6.16 3.76 11.04
CA VAL A 99 -6.27 5.09 10.42
C VAL A 99 -7.73 5.49 10.26
N ILE A 100 -8.61 4.56 9.91
CA ILE A 100 -10.05 4.81 9.79
C ILE A 100 -10.60 5.23 11.15
N ASP A 101 -10.21 4.53 12.22
CA ASP A 101 -10.63 4.85 13.60
C ASP A 101 -10.15 6.25 14.05
N ARG A 102 -8.93 6.66 13.68
CA ARG A 102 -8.43 8.01 13.98
C ARG A 102 -9.08 9.10 13.15
N VAL A 103 -9.42 8.84 11.89
CA VAL A 103 -10.07 9.81 11.01
C VAL A 103 -11.53 9.97 11.41
N SER A 104 -12.24 8.88 11.71
CA SER A 104 -13.62 8.94 12.22
C SER A 104 -13.70 9.70 13.55
N ALA A 105 -12.76 9.45 14.47
CA ALA A 105 -12.68 10.16 15.74
C ALA A 105 -12.35 11.66 15.63
N ARG A 106 -11.83 12.12 14.48
CA ARG A 106 -11.56 13.56 14.22
C ARG A 106 -12.67 14.26 13.43
N LEU A 107 -13.57 13.48 12.82
CA LEU A 107 -14.71 13.98 12.05
C LEU A 107 -15.99 14.13 12.90
N HIS A 108 -16.00 13.51 14.08
CA HIS A 108 -16.96 13.74 15.16
C HIS A 108 -16.46 14.84 16.11
#